data_AF-A0A136KJU7-F1
#
_entry.id   AF-A0A136KJU7-F1
#
_cell.length_a   1.000
_cell.length_b   1.000
_cell.length_c   1.000
_cell.angle_alpha   90.00
_cell.angle_beta   90.00
_cell.angle_gamma   90.00
#
_symmetry.space_group_name_H-M   'P 1'
#
loop_
_entity.id
_entity.type
_entity.pdbx_description
1 polymer ?
#
loop_
_entity_poly.entity_id
_entity_poly.type
_entity_poly.pdbx_seq_one_letter_code
_entity_poly.pdbx_strand_id
1 'polypeptide(L)'
;MYVIGKTGAGKSYFIQQMAYQDILNGRGVAFLDPHGDSAEWLLERIPPHRIEDVIYWDPGDTDRPIGFNIIEFYNEQDKHRTVNSFVGLMQKNV
;
A
#
# COMPACT_ATOMS: atom_id res chain seq x y z
N MET A 1 0.91 -3.20 -16.03
CA MET A 1 0.70 -1.96 -16.82
C MET A 1 1.77 -0.95 -16.41
N TYR A 2 2.34 -0.20 -17.35
CA TYR A 2 3.35 0.83 -17.06
C TYR A 2 2.84 2.16 -17.61
N VAL A 3 2.71 3.18 -16.75
CA VAL A 3 2.09 4.47 -17.08
C VAL A 3 3.14 5.57 -17.03
N ILE A 4 3.40 6.22 -18.16
CA ILE A 4 4.42 7.27 -18.30
C ILE A 4 3.75 8.58 -18.70
N GLY A 5 4.24 9.70 -18.16
CA GLY A 5 3.77 11.03 -18.52
C GLY A 5 4.30 12.10 -17.58
N LYS A 6 4.29 13.36 -18.02
CA LYS A 6 4.72 14.50 -17.18
C LYS A 6 3.81 14.70 -15.96
N THR A 7 4.26 15.47 -14.97
CA THR A 7 3.41 15.91 -13.85
C THR A 7 2.17 16.63 -14.38
N GLY A 8 1.02 16.39 -13.76
CA GLY A 8 -0.27 16.92 -14.22
C GLY A 8 -0.89 16.20 -15.42
N ALA A 9 -0.25 15.17 -15.99
CA ALA A 9 -0.80 14.39 -17.11
C ALA A 9 -1.95 13.42 -16.71
N GLY A 10 -2.46 13.50 -15.47
CA GLY A 10 -3.57 12.65 -15.00
C GLY A 10 -3.20 11.22 -14.61
N LYS A 11 -1.91 10.90 -14.45
CA LYS A 11 -1.45 9.54 -14.10
C LYS A 11 -2.03 9.02 -12.79
N SER A 12 -1.97 9.81 -11.72
CA SER A 12 -2.50 9.42 -10.41
C SER A 12 -4.00 9.16 -10.51
N TYR A 13 -4.74 10.07 -11.16
CA TYR A 13 -6.17 9.90 -11.39
C TYR A 13 -6.50 8.64 -12.19
N PHE A 14 -5.73 8.34 -13.24
CA PHE A 14 -5.92 7.11 -14.02
C PHE A 14 -5.72 5.85 -13.16
N ILE A 15 -4.65 5.79 -12.34
CA ILE A 15 -4.38 4.66 -11.46
C ILE A 15 -5.42 4.54 -10.33
N GLN A 16 -5.85 5.67 -9.75
CA GLN A 16 -6.94 5.74 -8.78
C GLN A 16 -8.24 5.15 -9.34
N GLN A 17 -8.63 5.54 -10.57
CA GLN A 17 -9.83 5.02 -11.21
C GLN A 17 -9.77 3.52 -11.45
N MET A 18 -8.59 2.99 -11.82
CA MET A 18 -8.41 1.54 -11.96
C MET A 18 -8.57 0.80 -10.64
N ALA A 19 -7.92 1.29 -9.57
CA ALA A 19 -8.07 0.73 -8.24
C ALA A 19 -9.53 0.79 -7.76
N TYR A 20 -10.19 1.93 -7.94
CA TYR A 20 -11.60 2.13 -7.60
C TYR A 20 -12.51 1.17 -8.37
N GLN A 21 -12.26 0.96 -9.66
CA GLN A 21 -13.04 0.02 -10.45
C GLN A 21 -12.87 -1.43 -9.95
N ASP A 22 -11.67 -1.85 -9.57
CA ASP A 22 -11.45 -3.16 -8.97
C ASP A 22 -12.18 -3.30 -7.62
N ILE A 23 -12.15 -2.26 -6.78
CA ILE A 23 -12.91 -2.21 -5.51
C ILE A 23 -14.42 -2.37 -5.76
N LEU A 24 -14.99 -1.62 -6.71
CA LEU A 24 -16.41 -1.71 -7.08
C LEU A 24 -16.79 -3.09 -7.61
N ASN A 25 -15.87 -3.75 -8.33
CA ASN A 25 -16.06 -5.11 -8.84
C ASN A 25 -15.86 -6.18 -7.76
N GLY A 26 -15.70 -5.80 -6.49
CA GLY A 26 -15.53 -6.72 -5.37
C GLY A 26 -14.13 -7.34 -5.29
N ARG A 27 -13.13 -6.83 -6.02
CA ARG A 27 -11.77 -7.35 -6.00
C ARG A 27 -10.96 -6.74 -4.86
N GLY A 28 -9.98 -7.49 -4.36
CA GLY A 28 -8.99 -6.97 -3.40
C GLY A 28 -7.93 -6.15 -4.13
N VAL A 29 -7.52 -5.02 -3.54
CA VAL A 29 -6.49 -4.14 -4.09
C VAL A 29 -5.55 -3.71 -2.97
N ALA A 30 -4.25 -3.68 -3.25
CA ALA A 30 -3.26 -2.97 -2.44
C ALA A 30 -2.82 -1.73 -3.19
N PHE A 31 -2.91 -0.56 -2.56
CA PHE A 31 -2.53 0.73 -3.15
C PHE A 31 -1.41 1.35 -2.31
N LEU A 32 -0.25 1.58 -2.93
CA LEU A 32 0.89 2.20 -2.27
C LEU A 32 1.02 3.65 -2.75
N ASP A 33 0.92 4.59 -1.81
CA ASP A 33 0.96 6.01 -2.11
C ASP A 33 1.94 6.74 -1.18
N PRO A 34 3.10 7.21 -1.70
CA PRO A 34 4.07 7.98 -0.93
C PRO A 34 3.56 9.35 -0.47
N HIS A 35 2.52 9.90 -1.10
CA HIS A 35 2.01 11.25 -0.82
C HIS A 35 0.70 11.24 -0.02
N GLY A 36 -0.01 10.11 0.02
CA GLY A 36 -1.23 9.89 0.79
C GLY A 36 -2.53 10.40 0.12
N ASP A 37 -2.43 11.40 -0.75
CA ASP A 37 -3.58 12.07 -1.39
C ASP A 37 -4.44 11.13 -2.24
N SER A 38 -3.83 10.14 -2.90
CA SER A 38 -4.53 9.15 -3.71
C SER A 38 -5.17 8.05 -2.86
N ALA A 39 -4.50 7.66 -1.76
CA ALA A 39 -5.04 6.69 -0.82
C ALA A 39 -6.25 7.25 -0.07
N GLU A 40 -6.19 8.50 0.38
CA GLU A 40 -7.33 9.20 1.01
C GLU A 40 -8.50 9.35 0.03
N TRP A 41 -8.21 9.73 -1.22
CA TRP A 41 -9.23 9.81 -2.27
C TRP A 41 -9.98 8.49 -2.48
N LEU A 42 -9.27 7.36 -2.41
CA LEU A 42 -9.88 6.02 -2.49
C LEU A 42 -10.68 5.70 -1.23
N LEU A 43 -10.15 6.02 -0.05
CA LEU A 43 -10.77 5.75 1.24
C LEU A 43 -12.16 6.40 1.36
N GLU A 44 -12.30 7.65 0.90
CA GLU A 44 -13.58 8.38 0.85
C GLU A 44 -14.64 7.71 -0.06
N ARG A 45 -14.22 6.81 -0.95
CA ARG A 45 -15.06 6.20 -2.00
C ARG A 45 -15.28 4.70 -1.79
N ILE A 46 -14.79 4.14 -0.69
CA ILE A 46 -15.04 2.74 -0.34
C ILE A 46 -16.55 2.52 -0.19
N PRO A 47 -17.13 1.52 -0.89
CA PRO A 47 -18.53 1.16 -0.71
C PRO A 47 -18.82 0.76 0.75
N PRO A 48 -19.94 1.18 1.36
CA PRO A 48 -20.21 0.92 2.78
C PRO A 48 -20.13 -0.56 3.19
N HIS A 49 -20.53 -1.47 2.31
CA HIS A 49 -20.48 -2.92 2.55
C HIS A 49 -19.06 -3.52 2.58
N ARG A 50 -18.04 -2.73 2.22
CA ARG A 50 -16.62 -3.11 2.21
C ARG A 50 -15.84 -2.49 3.37
N ILE A 51 -16.42 -1.58 4.15
CA ILE A 51 -15.67 -0.83 5.19
C ILE A 51 -14.87 -1.75 6.12
N GLU A 52 -15.47 -2.89 6.51
CA GLU A 52 -14.84 -3.87 7.42
C GLU A 52 -13.65 -4.64 6.80
N ASP A 53 -13.45 -4.56 5.47
CA ASP A 53 -12.32 -5.18 4.77
C ASP A 53 -11.18 -4.21 4.42
N VAL A 54 -11.28 -2.95 4.86
CA VAL A 54 -10.29 -1.92 4.57
C VAL A 54 -9.27 -1.78 5.69
N ILE A 55 -8.00 -1.82 5.30
CA ILE A 55 -6.86 -1.46 6.14
C ILE A 55 -6.23 -0.20 5.55
N TYR A 56 -6.29 0.90 6.30
CA TYR A 56 -5.55 2.12 5.99
C TYR A 56 -4.31 2.17 6.88
N TRP A 57 -3.13 2.08 6.28
CA TRP A 57 -1.85 2.03 6.98
C TRP A 57 -1.00 3.25 6.62
N ASP A 58 -0.92 4.20 7.54
CA ASP A 58 0.00 5.34 7.46
C ASP A 58 1.03 5.22 8.59
N PRO A 59 2.33 5.03 8.29
CA PRO A 59 3.38 4.97 9.31
C PRO A 59 3.60 6.30 10.05
N GLY A 60 3.06 7.42 9.53
CA GLY A 60 3.05 8.73 10.18
C GLY A 60 1.86 8.97 11.11
N ASP A 61 0.80 8.15 11.06
CA ASP A 61 -0.38 8.29 11.92
C ASP A 61 -0.08 7.78 13.34
N THR A 62 0.16 8.73 14.24
CA THR A 62 0.42 8.46 15.66
C THR A 62 -0.85 8.30 16.50
N ASP A 63 -2.01 8.72 16.00
CA ASP A 63 -3.28 8.62 16.72
C ASP A 63 -3.91 7.23 16.55
N ARG A 64 -3.70 6.60 15.39
CA ARG A 64 -4.18 5.25 15.07
C ARG A 64 -3.06 4.37 14.49
N PRO A 65 -1.99 4.10 15.26
CA PRO A 65 -0.86 3.33 14.77
C PRO A 65 -1.26 1.87 14.52
N ILE A 66 -0.84 1.34 13.38
CA ILE A 66 -0.96 -0.08 13.05
C ILE A 66 0.45 -0.68 13.06
N GLY A 67 0.65 -1.66 13.94
CA GLY A 67 1.92 -2.36 14.08
C GLY A 67 2.27 -3.17 12.83
N PHE A 68 3.51 -3.03 12.37
CA PHE A 68 4.06 -3.81 11.28
C PHE A 68 5.44 -4.34 11.67
N ASN A 69 5.58 -5.67 11.76
CA ASN A 69 6.85 -6.30 12.08
C ASN A 69 7.55 -6.78 10.79
N ILE A 70 8.49 -5.97 10.29
CA ILE A 70 9.23 -6.28 9.06
C ILE A 70 10.13 -7.53 9.17
N ILE A 71 10.40 -8.01 10.40
CA ILE A 71 11.19 -9.21 10.66
C ILE A 71 10.35 -10.43 11.06
N GLU A 72 9.03 -10.36 10.94
CA GLU A 72 8.15 -11.50 11.16
C GLU A 72 8.42 -12.62 10.16
N PHE A 73 8.40 -13.87 10.62
CA PHE A 73 8.65 -15.06 9.80
C PHE A 73 7.69 -16.19 10.17
N TYR A 74 7.31 -17.00 9.18
CA TYR A 74 6.27 -18.03 9.38
C TYR A 74 6.83 -19.42 9.69
N ASN A 75 8.11 -19.68 9.36
CA ASN A 75 8.80 -20.93 9.64
C ASN A 75 10.34 -20.74 9.61
N GLU A 76 11.09 -21.75 10.04
CA GLU A 76 12.56 -21.68 10.11
C GLU A 76 13.24 -21.46 8.74
N GLN A 77 12.62 -21.91 7.63
CA GLN A 77 13.17 -21.68 6.29
C GLN A 77 13.04 -20.21 5.86
N ASP A 78 11.95 -19.55 6.27
CA ASP A 78 11.67 -18.14 5.99
C ASP A 78 12.54 -17.18 6.82
N LYS A 79 12.89 -17.59 8.04
CA LYS A 79 13.69 -16.78 8.98
C LYS A 79 14.97 -16.22 8.36
N HIS A 80 15.74 -17.06 7.67
CA HIS A 80 16.98 -16.62 7.01
C HIS A 80 16.71 -15.61 5.88
N ARG A 81 15.63 -15.80 5.12
CA ARG A 81 15.23 -14.89 4.04
C ARG A 81 14.85 -13.53 4.60
N THR A 82 14.00 -13.49 5.62
CA THR A 82 13.52 -12.25 6.25
C THR A 82 14.69 -11.44 6.83
N VAL A 83 15.60 -12.09 7.56
CA VAL A 83 16.79 -11.42 8.12
C VAL A 83 17.68 -10.85 7.01
N ASN A 84 17.96 -11.64 5.96
CA ASN A 84 18.78 -11.17 4.84
C ASN A 84 18.13 -10.02 4.07
N SER A 85 16.81 -10.05 3.88
CA SER A 85 16.06 -8.95 3.27
C SER A 85 16.16 -7.68 4.09
N PHE A 86 16.02 -7.77 5.42
CA PHE A 86 16.17 -6.63 6.32
C PHE A 86 17.59 -6.06 6.31
N VAL A 87 18.62 -6.92 6.42
CA VAL A 87 20.03 -6.50 6.33
C VAL A 87 20.31 -5.84 4.98
N GLY A 88 19.81 -6.40 3.89
CA GLY A 88 19.96 -5.82 2.55
C GLY A 88 19.30 -4.45 2.43
N LEU A 89 18.13 -4.25 3.05
CA LEU A 89 17.45 -2.95 3.14
C LEU A 89 18.31 -1.91 3.87
N MET A 90 18.94 -2.29 4.98
CA MET A 90 19.79 -1.41 5.78
C MET A 90 21.11 -1.05 5.09
N GLN A 91 21.67 -1.98 4.31
CA GLN A 91 22.94 -1.78 3.60
C GLN A 91 22.80 -0.96 2.31
N LYS A 92 21.58 -0.83 1.76
CA LYS A 92 21.36 -0.20 0.44
C LYS A 92 21.44 1.34 0.42
N ASN A 93 21.93 1.96 1.49
CA ASN A 93 22.10 3.40 1.63
C ASN A 93 23.57 3.82 1.85
N VAL A 94 24.52 3.09 1.27
CA VAL A 94 25.91 3.55 1.08
C VAL A 94 26.29 3.45 -0.40
#